data_AF-X1EVV0-F1
#
_entry.id   AF-X1EVV0-F1
#
_cell.length_a   1.000
_cell.length_b   1.000
_cell.length_c   1.000
_cell.angle_alpha   90.00
_cell.angle_beta   90.00
_cell.angle_gamma   90.00
#
_symmetry.space_group_name_H-M   'P 1'
#
loop_
_entity.id
_entity.type
_entity.pdbx_description
1 polymer ?
#
loop_
_entity_poly.entity_id
_entity_poly.type
_entity_poly.pdbx_seq_one_letter_code
_entity_poly.pdbx_strand_id
1 'polypeptide(L)'
;SLYGTGVTVPDIDIGVPAENYTASWTDGTLVNQSNPANETGKITTVQVYSKANMTTVWVATFYRPDPSGFPNNLTTRDSEYISDLIVAGFHGYAVDLEVEAGDYIGIMFQNGDIEKKIGGEVGLWYINFFCIFILLRFSLAFNKLSL
;
A
#
# COMPACT_ATOMS: atom_id res chain seq x y z
N SER A 1 35.27 13.29 -23.59
CA SER A 1 33.87 12.90 -23.40
C SER A 1 33.84 11.87 -22.29
N LEU A 2 33.36 12.26 -21.11
CA LEU A 2 33.20 11.36 -19.96
C LEU A 2 31.99 10.47 -20.26
N TYR A 3 32.23 9.32 -20.88
CA TYR A 3 31.18 8.32 -21.09
C TYR A 3 30.87 7.67 -19.74
N GLY A 4 29.93 8.28 -19.02
CA GLY A 4 29.29 7.68 -17.86
C GLY A 4 28.53 6.44 -18.31
N THR A 5 28.91 5.30 -17.75
CA THR A 5 28.26 4.01 -17.91
C THR A 5 26.76 4.15 -17.68
N GLY A 6 25.96 3.71 -18.66
CA GLY A 6 24.49 3.71 -18.58
C GLY A 6 24.00 2.78 -17.48
N VAL A 7 23.97 3.30 -16.25
CA VAL A 7 23.28 2.67 -15.13
C VAL A 7 21.80 2.72 -15.48
N THR A 8 21.25 1.59 -15.91
CA THR A 8 19.80 1.39 -15.94
C THR A 8 19.35 1.37 -14.49
N VAL A 9 18.63 2.40 -14.07
CA VAL A 9 17.97 2.37 -12.76
C VAL A 9 16.99 1.19 -12.81
N PRO A 10 17.12 0.20 -11.91
CA PRO A 10 16.17 -0.91 -11.87
C PRO A 10 14.74 -0.38 -11.72
N ASP A 11 13.81 -0.98 -12.46
CA ASP A 11 12.39 -0.68 -12.29
C ASP A 11 11.96 -1.08 -10.87
N ILE A 12 11.16 -0.22 -10.25
CA ILE A 12 10.62 -0.48 -8.92
C ILE A 12 9.51 -1.52 -9.05
N ASP A 13 9.68 -2.67 -8.39
CA ASP A 13 8.71 -3.74 -8.29
C ASP A 13 8.22 -3.86 -6.84
N ILE A 14 6.90 -3.89 -6.66
CA ILE A 14 6.25 -3.99 -5.36
C ILE A 14 4.87 -4.65 -5.50
N GLY A 15 4.53 -5.52 -4.56
CA GLY A 15 3.26 -6.22 -4.54
C GLY A 15 3.13 -7.27 -5.63
N VAL A 16 1.90 -7.71 -5.87
CA VAL A 16 1.60 -8.73 -6.89
C VAL A 16 0.66 -8.15 -7.94
N PRO A 17 0.68 -8.66 -9.18
CA PRO A 17 -0.26 -8.25 -10.21
C PRO A 17 -1.71 -8.38 -9.77
N ALA A 18 -2.55 -7.44 -10.19
CA ALA A 18 -4.00 -7.50 -9.98
C ALA A 18 -4.61 -8.54 -10.94
N GLU A 19 -5.12 -9.64 -10.39
CA GLU A 19 -5.65 -10.78 -11.14
C GLU A 19 -7.05 -11.17 -10.65
N ASN A 20 -7.77 -11.92 -11.49
CA ASN A 20 -9.08 -12.47 -11.16
C ASN A 20 -8.94 -13.80 -10.39
N TYR A 21 -9.38 -13.83 -9.14
CA TYR A 21 -9.40 -14.99 -8.25
C TYR A 21 -10.79 -15.31 -7.72
N THR A 22 -10.98 -16.53 -7.24
CA THR A 22 -12.31 -16.99 -6.79
C THR A 22 -12.69 -16.56 -5.37
N ALA A 23 -11.72 -16.30 -4.49
CA ALA A 23 -11.94 -15.90 -3.11
C ALA A 23 -11.85 -14.38 -2.94
N SER A 24 -12.49 -13.83 -1.90
CA SER A 24 -12.45 -12.40 -1.58
C SER A 24 -12.22 -12.13 -0.09
N TRP A 25 -11.79 -10.90 0.19
CA TRP A 25 -11.86 -10.27 1.52
C TRP A 25 -12.88 -9.13 1.48
N THR A 26 -13.65 -9.02 2.55
CA THR A 26 -14.57 -7.91 2.80
C THR A 26 -13.86 -6.87 3.66
N ASP A 27 -13.91 -5.61 3.23
CA ASP A 27 -13.46 -4.40 3.93
C ASP A 27 -12.08 -4.43 4.64
N GLY A 28 -11.65 -3.25 5.10
CA GLY A 28 -10.47 -3.11 5.95
C GLY A 28 -9.17 -2.77 5.20
N THR A 29 -8.05 -2.91 5.90
CA THR A 29 -6.70 -2.65 5.36
C THR A 29 -5.98 -3.97 5.12
N LEU A 30 -5.56 -4.16 3.88
CA LEU A 30 -4.80 -5.32 3.43
C LEU A 30 -3.43 -4.88 2.95
N VAL A 31 -2.38 -5.50 3.50
CA VAL A 31 -1.00 -5.21 3.10
C VAL A 31 -0.35 -6.48 2.55
N ASN A 32 0.23 -6.39 1.35
CA ASN A 32 0.90 -7.49 0.69
C ASN A 32 2.35 -7.64 1.19
N GLN A 33 2.63 -8.74 1.90
CA GLN A 33 3.97 -9.04 2.41
C GLN A 33 4.81 -9.91 1.46
N SER A 34 4.23 -10.38 0.35
CA SER A 34 4.84 -11.40 -0.51
C SER A 34 5.89 -10.84 -1.46
N ASN A 35 5.78 -9.56 -1.81
CA ASN A 35 6.73 -8.86 -2.67
C ASN A 35 6.97 -7.44 -2.14
N PRO A 36 7.88 -7.28 -1.16
CA PRO A 36 8.31 -5.96 -0.74
C PRO A 36 9.03 -5.22 -1.88
N ALA A 37 9.05 -3.90 -1.82
CA ALA A 37 9.74 -3.06 -2.79
C ALA A 37 11.20 -3.47 -2.96
N ASN A 38 11.65 -3.66 -4.19
CA ASN A 38 13.06 -3.95 -4.47
C ASN A 38 13.96 -2.70 -4.31
N GLU A 39 13.42 -1.50 -4.52
CA GLU A 39 14.17 -0.26 -4.68
C GLU A 39 13.40 0.95 -4.10
N THR A 40 14.13 2.05 -3.87
CA THR A 40 13.56 3.32 -3.37
C THR A 40 13.20 4.26 -4.52
N GLY A 41 12.05 4.93 -4.44
CA GLY A 41 11.65 5.96 -5.39
C GLY A 41 10.17 6.34 -5.28
N LYS A 42 9.48 6.42 -6.42
CA LYS A 42 8.05 6.76 -6.50
C LYS A 42 7.29 5.70 -7.31
N ILE A 43 6.16 5.25 -6.77
CA ILE A 43 5.17 4.47 -7.51
C ILE A 43 4.23 5.45 -8.18
N THR A 44 4.11 5.36 -9.51
CA THR A 44 3.27 6.27 -10.30
C THR A 44 1.95 5.66 -10.75
N THR A 45 1.82 4.34 -10.62
CA THR A 45 0.62 3.61 -11.02
C THR A 45 0.35 2.45 -10.08
N VAL A 46 -0.91 2.27 -9.71
CA VAL A 46 -1.40 1.08 -9.01
C VAL A 46 -2.50 0.41 -9.82
N GLN A 47 -2.61 -0.91 -9.67
CA GLN A 47 -3.64 -1.70 -10.30
C GLN A 47 -4.44 -2.43 -9.23
N VAL A 48 -5.75 -2.47 -9.41
CA VAL A 48 -6.68 -3.07 -8.45
C VAL A 48 -7.68 -3.92 -9.21
N TYR A 49 -7.91 -5.14 -8.72
CA TYR A 49 -8.99 -6.00 -9.18
C TYR A 49 -10.03 -6.16 -8.07
N SER A 50 -11.23 -5.63 -8.28
CA SER A 50 -12.33 -5.67 -7.33
C SER A 50 -13.37 -6.73 -7.75
N LYS A 51 -13.79 -7.58 -6.82
CA LYS A 51 -14.86 -8.55 -7.06
C LYS A 51 -16.24 -7.91 -7.03
N ALA A 52 -16.40 -6.98 -6.09
CA ALA A 52 -17.60 -6.19 -5.90
C ALA A 52 -17.20 -4.72 -5.78
N ASN A 53 -18.18 -3.83 -5.95
CA ASN A 53 -17.93 -2.40 -5.86
C ASN A 53 -17.30 -2.03 -4.52
N MET A 54 -16.12 -1.41 -4.55
CA MET A 54 -15.42 -0.92 -3.37
C MET A 54 -15.64 0.57 -3.18
N THR A 55 -15.78 1.01 -1.92
CA THR A 55 -15.98 2.43 -1.60
C THR A 55 -14.90 3.00 -0.70
N THR A 56 -14.60 4.28 -0.87
CA THR A 56 -13.61 5.03 -0.07
C THR A 56 -12.24 4.34 -0.09
N VAL A 57 -11.66 4.24 -1.27
CA VAL A 57 -10.47 3.42 -1.51
C VAL A 57 -9.20 4.27 -1.44
N TRP A 58 -8.27 3.80 -0.61
CA TRP A 58 -6.94 4.35 -0.43
C TRP A 58 -5.89 3.28 -0.74
N VAL A 59 -4.75 3.71 -1.25
CA VAL A 59 -3.55 2.86 -1.36
C VAL A 59 -2.42 3.50 -0.57
N ALA A 60 -1.50 2.67 -0.08
CA ALA A 60 -0.43 3.15 0.77
C ALA A 60 0.78 2.22 0.72
N THR A 61 1.96 2.79 0.96
CA THR A 61 3.20 2.07 1.23
C THR A 61 3.40 1.95 2.75
N PHE A 62 3.85 0.79 3.20
CA PHE A 62 4.00 0.45 4.60
C PHE A 62 5.40 -0.10 4.86
N TYR A 63 5.95 0.19 6.03
CA TYR A 63 7.18 -0.43 6.49
C TYR A 63 6.98 -0.98 7.90
N ARG A 64 7.91 -1.84 8.32
CA ARG A 64 7.95 -2.39 9.68
C ARG A 64 9.09 -1.73 10.45
N PRO A 65 8.80 -0.80 11.39
CA PRO A 65 9.83 -0.22 12.24
C PRO A 65 10.54 -1.27 13.12
N ASP A 66 9.82 -2.35 13.47
CA ASP A 66 10.35 -3.49 14.20
C ASP A 66 10.08 -4.79 13.41
N PRO A 67 11.12 -5.39 12.79
CA PRO A 67 10.97 -6.62 12.03
C PRO A 67 10.75 -7.87 12.91
N SER A 68 10.95 -7.77 14.23
CA SER A 68 10.90 -8.88 15.19
C SER A 68 9.62 -8.98 16.03
N GLY A 69 8.83 -7.91 16.13
CA GLY A 69 7.68 -7.82 17.04
C GLY A 69 6.38 -8.44 16.52
N PHE A 70 5.75 -9.27 17.36
CA PHE A 70 4.30 -9.47 17.39
C PHE A 70 3.71 -8.44 18.38
N PRO A 71 2.62 -7.72 18.05
CA PRO A 71 1.83 -7.79 16.82
C PRO A 71 2.49 -7.09 15.63
N ASN A 72 2.03 -7.39 14.41
CA ASN A 72 2.49 -6.72 13.18
C ASN A 72 2.31 -5.20 13.32
N ASN A 73 3.40 -4.49 13.60
CA ASN A 73 3.41 -3.04 13.69
C ASN A 73 3.86 -2.48 12.35
N LEU A 74 2.89 -2.14 11.50
CA LEU A 74 3.13 -1.47 10.23
C LEU A 74 2.96 0.03 10.43
N THR A 75 3.84 0.79 9.82
CA THR A 75 3.73 2.24 9.73
C THR A 75 3.60 2.62 8.27
N THR A 76 2.66 3.49 7.96
CA THR A 76 2.49 4.06 6.63
C THR A 76 3.64 5.01 6.35
N ARG A 77 4.30 4.83 5.20
CA ARG A 77 5.25 5.81 4.66
C ARG A 77 4.51 6.89 3.91
N ASP A 78 3.71 6.48 2.93
CA ASP A 78 2.91 7.37 2.12
C ASP A 78 1.55 6.73 1.81
N SER A 79 0.55 7.56 1.52
CA SER A 79 -0.81 7.11 1.21
C SER A 79 -1.53 8.08 0.29
N GLU A 80 -2.32 7.54 -0.62
CA GLU A 80 -3.09 8.31 -1.57
C GLU A 80 -4.52 7.80 -1.68
N TYR A 81 -5.44 8.75 -1.78
CA TYR A 81 -6.82 8.49 -2.06
C TYR A 81 -7.04 8.30 -3.56
N ILE A 82 -7.59 7.15 -3.97
CA ILE A 82 -7.76 6.85 -5.39
C ILE A 82 -9.21 6.98 -5.87
N SER A 83 -10.21 6.70 -5.03
CA SER A 83 -11.62 6.79 -5.47
C SER A 83 -12.66 6.66 -4.36
N ASP A 84 -13.82 7.31 -4.54
CA ASP A 84 -15.03 7.07 -3.75
C ASP A 84 -15.68 5.73 -4.12
N LEU A 85 -15.51 5.29 -5.36
CA LEU A 85 -16.15 4.09 -5.91
C LEU A 85 -15.27 3.45 -6.99
N ILE A 86 -14.79 2.25 -6.69
CA ILE A 86 -14.22 1.35 -7.69
C ILE A 86 -15.28 0.31 -8.02
N VAL A 87 -15.80 0.32 -9.25
CA VAL A 87 -16.73 -0.72 -9.70
C VAL A 87 -16.04 -2.08 -9.77
N ALA A 88 -16.79 -3.19 -9.77
CA ALA A 88 -16.20 -4.52 -9.94
C ALA A 88 -15.43 -4.64 -11.27
N GLY A 89 -14.22 -5.20 -11.21
CA GLY A 89 -13.35 -5.43 -12.36
C GLY A 89 -11.90 -4.98 -12.15
N PHE A 90 -11.14 -4.95 -13.25
CA PHE A 90 -9.76 -4.48 -13.27
C PHE A 90 -9.69 -2.97 -13.53
N HIS A 91 -8.90 -2.27 -12.72
CA HIS A 91 -8.69 -0.83 -12.82
C HIS A 91 -7.24 -0.45 -12.59
N GLY A 92 -6.76 0.56 -13.31
CA GLY A 92 -5.47 1.20 -13.10
C GLY A 92 -5.64 2.66 -12.70
N TYR A 93 -4.87 3.11 -11.72
CA TYR A 93 -4.91 4.48 -11.20
C TYR A 93 -3.51 5.09 -11.25
N ALA A 94 -3.44 6.35 -11.67
CA ALA A 94 -2.25 7.15 -11.47
C ALA A 94 -2.18 7.56 -9.99
N VAL A 95 -0.98 7.49 -9.43
CA VAL A 95 -0.67 7.84 -8.04
C VAL A 95 0.69 8.55 -7.97
N ASP A 96 1.01 9.12 -6.83
CA ASP A 96 2.33 9.61 -6.45
C ASP A 96 2.66 9.15 -5.02
N LEU A 97 3.08 7.88 -4.89
CA LEU A 97 3.45 7.29 -3.60
C LEU A 97 4.97 7.17 -3.46
N GLU A 98 5.51 7.72 -2.38
CA GLU A 98 6.89 7.46 -1.97
C GLU A 98 7.05 6.01 -1.48
N VAL A 99 8.17 5.39 -1.88
CA VAL A 99 8.51 4.02 -1.51
C VAL A 99 10.00 3.91 -1.22
N GLU A 100 10.37 3.13 -0.21
CA GLU A 100 11.74 2.68 0.02
C GLU A 100 11.87 1.17 -0.17
N ALA A 101 13.07 0.72 -0.53
CA ALA A 101 13.37 -0.71 -0.62
C ALA A 101 13.00 -1.43 0.69
N GLY A 102 12.24 -2.52 0.57
CA GLY A 102 11.70 -3.30 1.69
C GLY A 102 10.32 -2.87 2.19
N ASP A 103 9.75 -1.79 1.67
CA ASP A 103 8.36 -1.40 1.93
C ASP A 103 7.37 -2.40 1.32
N TYR A 104 6.14 -2.37 1.81
CA TYR A 104 5.02 -3.19 1.38
C TYR A 104 3.92 -2.30 0.81
N ILE A 105 3.21 -2.76 -0.22
CA ILE A 105 2.02 -2.06 -0.73
C ILE A 105 0.77 -2.58 -0.04
N GLY A 106 -0.16 -1.69 0.26
CA GLY A 106 -1.47 -2.05 0.78
C GLY A 106 -2.60 -1.19 0.24
N ILE A 107 -3.81 -1.65 0.50
CA ILE A 107 -5.06 -1.02 0.11
C ILE A 107 -6.00 -0.98 1.32
N MET A 108 -6.73 0.11 1.47
CA MET A 108 -7.82 0.26 2.44
C MET A 108 -9.10 0.62 1.70
N PHE A 109 -10.21 -0.03 2.07
CA PHE A 109 -11.54 0.25 1.55
C PHE A 109 -12.59 -0.01 2.63
N GLN A 110 -13.69 0.75 2.57
CA GLN A 110 -14.74 0.70 3.61
C GLN A 110 -15.82 -0.33 3.36
N ASN A 111 -16.16 -0.57 2.09
CA ASN A 111 -17.15 -1.56 1.68
C ASN A 111 -16.67 -2.22 0.39
N GLY A 112 -17.20 -3.40 0.08
CA GLY A 112 -16.91 -4.15 -1.14
C GLY A 112 -16.02 -5.35 -0.89
N ASP A 113 -15.58 -5.96 -1.99
CA ASP A 113 -14.78 -7.17 -1.99
C ASP A 113 -13.58 -7.00 -2.90
N ILE A 114 -12.39 -7.27 -2.36
CA ILE A 114 -11.17 -7.43 -3.15
C ILE A 114 -10.81 -8.90 -3.26
N GLU A 115 -10.37 -9.32 -4.44
CA GLU A 115 -10.06 -10.72 -4.69
C GLU A 115 -8.72 -11.14 -4.08
N LYS A 116 -8.66 -12.41 -3.69
CA LYS A 116 -7.47 -13.05 -3.15
C LYS A 116 -7.30 -14.44 -3.74
N LYS A 117 -6.04 -14.85 -3.90
CA LYS A 117 -5.71 -16.24 -4.20
C LYS A 117 -6.04 -17.14 -3.00
N ILE A 118 -6.72 -18.26 -3.24
CA ILE A 118 -6.95 -19.29 -2.20
C ILE A 118 -5.58 -19.82 -1.73
N GLY A 119 -5.35 -19.82 -0.41
CA GLY A 119 -4.05 -20.16 0.19
C GLY A 119 -3.00 -19.04 0.13
N GLY A 120 -3.33 -17.87 -0.44
CA GLY A 120 -2.47 -16.68 -0.49
C GLY A 120 -2.47 -15.84 0.80
N GLU A 121 -3.16 -16.29 1.84
CA GLU A 121 -3.27 -15.62 3.15
C GLU A 121 -1.93 -15.60 3.89
N VAL A 122 -1.00 -16.49 3.52
CA VAL A 122 0.42 -16.49 3.96
C VAL A 122 1.16 -15.23 3.47
N GLY A 123 0.50 -14.35 2.72
CA GLY A 123 1.04 -13.15 2.09
C GLY A 123 0.36 -11.82 2.48
N LEU A 124 -0.60 -11.81 3.42
CA LEU A 124 -1.40 -10.63 3.74
C LEU A 124 -1.47 -10.34 5.23
N TRP A 125 -1.18 -9.10 5.61
CA TRP A 125 -1.58 -8.59 6.93
C TRP A 125 -2.97 -7.97 6.84
N TYR A 126 -3.91 -8.54 7.59
CA TYR A 126 -5.22 -7.96 7.82
C TYR A 126 -5.21 -7.20 9.13
N ILE A 127 -5.32 -5.88 9.05
CA ILE A 127 -5.43 -5.02 10.23
C ILE A 127 -6.91 -4.72 10.41
N ASN A 128 -7.55 -5.46 11.33
CA ASN A 128 -8.85 -5.07 11.86
C ASN A 128 -8.69 -3.70 12.50
N PHE A 129 -9.64 -2.80 12.23
CA PHE A 129 -9.61 -1.36 12.50
C PHE A 129 -9.00 -0.54 11.39
N PHE A 130 -9.82 0.41 10.94
CA PHE A 130 -9.54 1.66 10.23
C PHE A 130 -8.07 2.10 10.38
N CYS A 131 -7.15 1.44 9.69
CA CYS A 131 -5.73 1.74 9.73
C CYS A 131 -5.46 2.86 8.74
N ILE A 132 -6.17 3.96 8.95
CA ILE A 132 -5.76 5.27 8.44
C ILE A 132 -5.39 6.21 9.61
N PHE A 133 -5.42 5.74 10.86
CA PHE A 133 -5.07 6.57 12.03
C PHE A 133 -4.35 5.83 13.19
N ILE A 134 -3.35 5.00 12.89
CA ILE A 134 -2.17 4.86 13.77
C ILE A 134 -1.03 5.80 13.31
N LEU A 135 -1.37 6.87 12.58
CA LEU A 135 -0.89 8.20 12.95
C LEU A 135 -1.90 8.88 13.88
N LEU A 136 -2.08 8.29 15.07
CA LEU A 136 -1.88 9.05 16.28
C LEU A 136 -0.45 9.62 16.25
N ARG A 137 -0.22 10.69 15.48
CA ARG A 137 0.59 11.79 16.03
C ARG A 137 -0.38 12.76 16.69
N PHE A 138 -0.73 12.45 17.93
CA PHE A 138 -0.60 13.49 18.93
C PHE A 138 0.89 13.88 18.96
N SER A 139 1.23 14.92 18.22
CA SER A 139 2.25 15.87 18.62
C SER A 139 1.86 17.23 18.05
N LEU A 140 0.74 17.77 18.54
CA LEU A 140 0.65 19.20 18.73
C LEU A 140 1.39 19.51 20.04
N ALA A 141 2.63 19.99 19.92
CA ALA A 141 3.18 21.08 20.75
C ALA A 141 4.69 21.24 20.47
N PHE A 142 5.06 22.29 19.75
CA PHE A 142 5.93 23.33 20.31
C PHE A 142 5.49 24.69 19.74
N ASN A 143 4.95 25.53 20.62
CA ASN A 143 5.06 26.97 20.42
C ASN A 143 6.53 27.34 20.66
N LYS A 144 7.16 28.03 19.71
CA LYS A 144 7.95 29.22 20.05
C LYS A 144 8.02 30.21 18.87
N LEU A 145 7.69 31.44 19.22
CA LEU A 145 7.62 32.66 18.44
C LEU A 145 9.01 33.31 18.26
N SER A 146 9.08 34.23 17.27
CA SER A 146 9.98 35.40 17.10
C SER A 146 11.42 35.16 16.65
N LEU A 147 12.01 35.96 15.76
CA LEU A 147 11.66 37.30 15.24
C LEU A 147 11.37 37.32 13.74
#